data_AF-A0A7C2NXB7-F1
#
_entry.id   AF-A0A7C2NXB7-F1
#
_cell.length_a   1.000
_cell.length_b   1.000
_cell.length_c   1.000
_cell.angle_alpha   90.00
_cell.angle_beta   90.00
_cell.angle_gamma   90.00
#
_symmetry.space_group_name_H-M   'P 1'
#
loop_
_entity.id
_entity.type
_entity.pdbx_description
1 polymer ?
#
loop_
_entity_poly.entity_id
_entity_poly.type
_entity_poly.pdbx_seq_one_letter_code
_entity_poly.pdbx_strand_id
1 'polypeptide(L)' 'MSKNIGGVFSTRVYTVEDGFVAIQQGSDTTVLLSPDELLAVIRELQAQYDKRAQWQEPTRG' A
#
# COMPACT_ATOMS: atom_id res chain seq x y z
N MET A 1 -2.18 -26.52 10.31
CA MET A 1 -1.37 -26.48 9.07
C MET A 1 -0.87 -25.05 8.90
N SER A 2 0.40 -24.80 9.25
CA SER A 2 1.02 -23.48 9.08
C SER A 2 1.51 -23.35 7.65
N LYS A 3 0.99 -22.38 6.88
CA LYS A 3 1.57 -22.04 5.58
C LYS A 3 2.92 -21.37 5.85
N ASN A 4 4.01 -22.11 5.67
CA ASN A 4 5.33 -21.52 5.54
C ASN A 4 5.30 -20.62 4.30
N ILE A 5 5.11 -19.31 4.50
CA ILE A 5 5.34 -18.30 3.45
C ILE A 5 6.85 -18.09 3.42
N GLY A 6 7.55 -19.09 2.87
CA GLY A 6 8.99 -19.04 2.64
C GLY A 6 9.29 -18.03 1.55
N GLY A 7 10.11 -17.05 1.90
CA GLY A 7 10.53 -15.94 1.05
C GLY A 7 10.33 -14.63 1.78
N VAL A 8 11.41 -14.08 2.36
CA VAL A 8 11.40 -12.68 2.82
C VAL A 8 11.37 -11.82 1.56
N PHE A 9 10.18 -11.61 1.00
CA PHE A 9 9.98 -10.60 -0.02
C PHE A 9 10.14 -9.25 0.67
N SER A 10 11.36 -8.70 0.61
CA SER A 10 11.61 -7.34 1.10
C SER A 10 10.93 -6.39 0.12
N THR A 11 9.77 -5.87 0.51
CA THR A 11 9.17 -4.73 -0.17
C THR A 11 9.90 -3.47 0.27
N ARG A 12 10.36 -2.67 -0.70
CA ARG A 12 10.97 -1.36 -0.44
C ARG A 12 10.15 -0.29 -1.15
N VAL A 13 9.91 0.81 -0.44
CA VAL A 13 9.24 1.99 -0.99
C VAL A 13 10.19 3.16 -0.84
N TYR A 14 10.51 3.83 -1.94
CA TYR A 14 11.42 4.96 -1.95
C TYR A 14 11.05 5.94 -3.07
N THR A 15 11.42 7.21 -2.88
CA THR A 15 11.28 8.26 -3.89
C THR A 15 12.42 8.17 -4.89
N VAL A 16 12.14 8.49 -6.15
CA VAL A 16 13.14 8.67 -7.21
C VAL A 16 13.08 10.10 -7.75
N GLU A 17 13.80 10.36 -8.84
CA GLU A 17 13.80 11.66 -9.52
C GLU A 17 12.37 12.11 -9.90
N ASP A 18 12.20 13.43 -9.99
CA ASP A 18 10.92 14.08 -10.33
C ASP A 18 9.74 13.74 -9.41
N GLY A 19 10.02 13.24 -8.20
CA GLY A 19 9.01 12.96 -7.17
C GLY A 19 8.23 11.67 -7.40
N PHE A 20 8.63 10.83 -8.37
CA PHE A 20 8.03 9.51 -8.53
C PHE A 20 8.36 8.61 -7.33
N VAL A 21 7.53 7.60 -7.11
CA VAL A 21 7.71 6.60 -6.06
C VAL A 21 7.84 5.22 -6.65
N ALA A 22 8.91 4.53 -6.25
CA ALA A 22 9.15 3.14 -6.61
C ALA A 22 8.70 2.22 -5.48
N ILE A 23 7.89 1.21 -5.81
CA ILE A 23 7.54 0.09 -4.95
C ILE A 23 8.23 -1.14 -5.53
N GLN A 24 9.34 -1.53 -4.92
CA GLN A 24 10.12 -2.69 -5.32
C GLN A 24 9.70 -3.90 -4.49
N GLN A 25 9.33 -4.99 -5.16
CA GLN A 25 8.99 -6.27 -4.57
C GLN A 25 10.00 -7.33 -5.04
N GLY A 26 10.95 -7.68 -4.17
CA GLY A 26 12.04 -8.59 -4.53
C GLY A 26 13.04 -7.95 -5.50
N SER A 27 13.76 -8.75 -6.28
CA SER A 27 14.77 -8.27 -7.23
C SER A 27 14.21 -7.81 -8.57
N ASP A 28 13.05 -8.34 -8.98
CA ASP A 28 12.65 -8.32 -10.39
C ASP A 28 11.40 -7.47 -10.66
N THR A 29 10.69 -7.05 -9.62
CA THR A 29 9.44 -6.29 -9.79
C THR A 29 9.57 -4.93 -9.13
N THR A 30 9.48 -3.88 -9.94
CA THR A 30 9.38 -2.49 -9.48
C THR A 30 8.19 -1.84 -10.14
N VAL A 31 7.25 -1.36 -9.34
CA VAL A 31 6.17 -0.48 -9.80
C VAL A 31 6.61 0.95 -9.59
N LEU A 32 6.58 1.75 -10.64
CA LEU A 32 6.86 3.18 -10.58
C LEU A 32 5.54 3.94 -10.64
N LEU A 33 5.32 4.84 -9.70
CA LEU A 33 4.14 5.69 -9.61
C LEU A 33 4.57 7.14 -9.79
N SER A 34 3.90 7.85 -10.68
CA SER A 34 3.95 9.31 -10.71
C SER A 34 3.35 9.91 -9.43
N PRO A 35 3.64 11.19 -9.12
CA PRO A 35 3.02 11.87 -7.98
C PRO A 35 1.48 11.81 -7.98
N ASP A 36 0.86 11.95 -9.16
CA ASP A 36 -0.60 11.92 -9.30
C ASP A 36 -1.18 10.52 -9.07
N GLU A 37 -0.52 9.48 -9.58
CA GLU A 37 -0.92 8.09 -9.34
C GLU A 37 -0.76 7.69 -7.87
N LEU A 38 0.34 8.11 -7.24
CA LEU A 38 0.53 7.92 -5.80
C LEU A 38 -0.58 8.59 -4.99
N LEU A 39 -0.92 9.83 -5.32
CA LEU A 39 -1.99 10.56 -4.65
C LEU A 39 -3.34 9.85 -4.82
N ALA A 40 -3.63 9.30 -6.01
CA ALA A 40 -4.83 8.51 -6.25
C ALA A 40 -4.88 7.25 -5.37
N VAL A 41 -3.76 6.52 -5.26
CA VAL A 41 -3.64 5.34 -4.39
C VAL A 41 -3.89 5.72 -2.93
N ILE A 42 -3.27 6.80 -2.44
CA ILE A 42 -3.46 7.27 -1.05
C ILE A 42 -4.94 7.59 -0.78
N ARG A 43 -5.62 8.28 -1.71
CA ARG A 43 -7.05 8.61 -1.57
C ARG A 43 -7.94 7.38 -1.51
N GLU A 44 -7.68 6.39 -2.36
CA GLU A 44 -8.45 5.14 -2.34
C GLU A 44 -8.21 4.37 -1.03
N LEU A 45 -6.95 4.27 -0.58
CA LEU A 45 -6.64 3.62 0.70
C LEU A 45 -7.32 4.32 1.88
N GLN A 46 -7.33 5.66 1.89
CA GLN A 46 -8.04 6.44 2.90
C GLN A 46 -9.55 6.15 2.87
N ALA A 47 -10.18 6.15 1.68
CA ALA A 47 -11.59 5.84 1.55
C ALA A 47 -11.93 4.42 2.04
N GLN A 48 -11.03 3.44 1.82
CA GLN A 48 -11.20 2.08 2.34
C GLN A 48 -11.02 2.01 3.85
N TYR A 49 -10.10 2.79 4.42
CA TYR A 49 -9.94 2.91 5.86
C TYR A 49 -11.18 3.53 6.50
N ASP A 50 -11.67 4.64 5.97
CA ASP A 50 -12.84 5.36 6.47
C ASP A 50 -14.09 4.47 6.44
N LYS A 51 -14.30 3.73 5.34
CA LYS A 51 -15.36 2.70 5.26
C LYS A 51 -15.25 1.72 6.42
N ARG A 52 -14.07 1.15 6.66
CA ARG A 52 -13.86 0.17 7.74
C ARG A 52 -14.01 0.79 9.13
N ALA A 53 -13.53 2.00 9.35
CA ALA A 53 -13.68 2.73 10.59
C ALA A 53 -15.17 2.97 10.91
N GLN A 54 -15.96 3.30 9.89
CA GLN A 54 -17.41 3.46 10.00
C GLN A 54 -18.13 2.15 10.40
N TRP A 55 -17.64 0.98 9.96
CA TRP A 55 -18.16 -0.32 10.40
C TRP A 55 -17.67 -0.75 11.79
N GLN A 56 -16.61 -0.12 12.31
CA GLN A 56 -16.04 -0.43 13.63
C GLN A 56 -16.54 0.47 14.74
N GLU A 57 -17.35 1.51 14.44
CA GLU A 57 -18.09 2.20 15.49
C GLU A 57 -19.02 1.18 16.16
N PRO A 58 -18.78 0.82 17.44
CA PRO A 58 -19.73 -0.03 18.14
C PRO A 58 -21.03 0.77 18.19
N THR A 59 -22.12 0.16 17.74
CA THR A 59 -23.47 0.67 17.94
C THR A 59 -23.61 0.98 19.43
N ARG A 60 -23.42 2.25 19.82
CA ARG A 60 -23.70 2.72 21.18
C ARG A 60 -25.22 2.80 21.29
N GLY A 61 -25.84 1.63 21.47
CA GLY A 61 -27.16 1.47 22.04
C GLY A 61 -27.08 1.46 23.56
#